data_AF-A0A9E0TRC0-F1
#
_entry.id   AF-A0A9E0TRC0-F1
#
_cell.length_a   1.000
_cell.length_b   1.000
_cell.length_c   1.000
_cell.angle_alpha   90.00
_cell.angle_beta   90.00
_cell.angle_gamma   90.00
#
_symmetry.space_group_name_H-M   'P 1'
#
loop_
_entity.id
_entity.type
_entity.pdbx_description
1 polymer ?
#
loop_
_entity_poly.entity_id
_entity_poly.type
_entity_poly.pdbx_seq_one_letter_code
_entity_poly.pdbx_strand_id
1 'polypeptide(L)'
;MNPSLRPALGSLAAMAALSLAPSAHAQVTLSSISHVTVVNSDLRSFDIDGDGTDDFWVNTTFATPTLAPTDGANTVYSVFDNSVGETLQLFANGDTIFANGGTSTELGFDLFTGSTGYVGVNFQRGGQSFAGWVLFDLTAGNGDVVIDSAGWQATYGADIAAGATPVPEPATTAATAGVLAGLAVWLRRRRAAR
;
A
#
# COMPACT_ATOMS: atom_id res chain seq x y z
N MET A 1 -56.34 -33.76 24.55
CA MET A 1 -55.36 -33.90 23.44
C MET A 1 -54.74 -32.54 23.22
N ASN A 2 -53.45 -32.36 23.51
CA ASN A 2 -52.77 -31.07 23.43
C ASN A 2 -51.53 -31.23 22.54
N PRO A 3 -51.42 -30.56 21.38
CA PRO A 3 -50.23 -30.64 20.56
C PRO A 3 -49.13 -29.75 21.15
N SER A 4 -47.95 -30.36 21.34
CA SER A 4 -46.75 -29.72 21.85
C SER A 4 -46.16 -28.74 20.85
N LEU A 5 -46.09 -27.47 21.24
CA LEU A 5 -45.29 -26.43 20.57
C LEU A 5 -43.80 -26.78 20.72
N ARG A 6 -43.12 -27.07 19.61
CA ARG A 6 -41.65 -27.13 19.56
C ARG A 6 -41.10 -25.72 19.32
N PRO A 7 -40.06 -25.26 20.04
CA PRO A 7 -39.59 -23.89 19.89
C PRO A 7 -38.69 -23.73 18.65
N ALA A 8 -38.94 -22.66 17.90
CA ALA A 8 -38.19 -22.18 16.74
C ALA A 8 -36.82 -21.56 17.14
N LEU A 9 -35.94 -22.35 17.74
CA LEU A 9 -34.62 -21.90 18.20
C LEU A 9 -33.55 -21.83 17.08
N GLY A 10 -33.90 -22.11 15.83
CA GLY A 10 -32.95 -22.17 14.72
C GLY A 10 -32.59 -20.83 14.07
N SER A 11 -33.41 -19.79 14.19
CA SER A 11 -33.29 -18.60 13.32
C SER A 11 -32.45 -17.44 13.86
N LEU A 12 -32.20 -17.36 15.18
CA LEU A 12 -31.49 -16.21 15.75
C LEU A 12 -29.97 -16.24 15.53
N ALA A 13 -29.35 -17.42 15.54
CA ALA A 13 -27.92 -17.56 15.29
C ALA A 13 -27.54 -17.28 13.81
N ALA A 14 -28.47 -17.52 12.88
CA ALA A 14 -28.25 -17.26 11.45
C ALA A 14 -28.36 -15.76 11.10
N MET A 15 -29.19 -14.99 11.82
CA MET A 15 -29.33 -13.55 11.58
C MET A 15 -28.18 -12.70 12.15
N ALA A 16 -27.53 -13.15 13.23
CA ALA A 16 -26.38 -12.43 13.78
C ALA A 16 -25.13 -12.49 12.87
N ALA A 17 -25.05 -13.48 11.96
CA ALA A 17 -23.91 -13.63 11.05
C ALA A 17 -23.99 -12.77 9.78
N LEU A 18 -25.15 -12.16 9.48
CA LEU A 18 -25.37 -11.45 8.21
C LEU A 18 -25.12 -9.92 8.30
N SER A 19 -24.97 -9.35 9.50
CA SER A 19 -24.91 -7.89 9.67
C SER A 19 -23.49 -7.30 9.71
N LEU A 20 -22.46 -8.10 9.48
CA LEU A 20 -21.07 -7.64 9.43
C LEU A 20 -20.62 -7.65 7.97
N ALA A 21 -21.18 -6.75 7.16
CA ALA A 21 -20.51 -6.37 5.92
C ALA A 21 -19.25 -5.60 6.33
N PRO A 22 -18.04 -6.13 6.10
CA PRO A 22 -16.84 -5.36 6.37
C PRO A 22 -16.82 -4.12 5.49
N SER A 23 -16.48 -2.98 6.08
CA SER A 23 -16.03 -1.80 5.36
C SER A 23 -14.92 -2.26 4.40
N ALA A 24 -15.01 -1.91 3.11
CA ALA A 24 -13.90 -2.11 2.19
C ALA A 24 -12.71 -1.28 2.72
N HIS A 25 -11.74 -1.95 3.32
CA HIS A 25 -10.50 -1.31 3.72
C HIS A 25 -9.71 -1.00 2.44
N ALA A 26 -9.01 0.14 2.44
CA ALA A 26 -7.98 0.49 1.47
C ALA A 26 -7.14 -0.75 1.09
N GLN A 27 -7.19 -1.15 -0.18
CA GLN A 27 -6.47 -2.33 -0.67
C GLN A 27 -5.09 -1.91 -1.14
N VAL A 28 -4.07 -2.22 -0.35
CA VAL A 28 -2.68 -1.97 -0.74
C VAL A 28 -2.14 -3.16 -1.52
N THR A 29 -1.48 -2.88 -2.64
CA THR A 29 -0.77 -3.84 -3.48
C THR A 29 0.72 -3.55 -3.41
N LEU A 30 1.54 -4.57 -3.18
CA LEU A 30 3.00 -4.43 -3.24
C LEU A 30 3.46 -4.53 -4.69
N SER A 31 4.39 -3.67 -5.07
CA SER A 31 5.02 -3.72 -6.39
C SER A 31 5.97 -4.93 -6.48
N SER A 32 6.27 -5.37 -7.70
CA SER A 32 7.38 -6.30 -7.95
C SER A 32 8.75 -5.66 -7.76
N ILE A 33 8.83 -4.33 -7.65
CA ILE A 33 10.07 -3.61 -7.36
C ILE A 33 10.52 -3.95 -5.94
N SER A 34 11.65 -4.65 -5.85
CA SER A 34 12.28 -4.97 -4.57
C SER A 34 13.79 -5.00 -4.72
N HIS A 35 14.45 -4.27 -3.84
CA HIS A 35 15.91 -4.22 -3.68
C HIS A 35 16.66 -4.00 -5.01
N VAL A 36 16.35 -2.89 -5.68
CA VAL A 36 16.97 -2.49 -6.95
C VAL A 36 17.97 -1.37 -6.70
N THR A 37 19.22 -1.56 -7.11
CA THR A 37 20.22 -0.50 -7.14
C THR A 37 20.23 0.18 -8.51
N VAL A 38 20.02 1.50 -8.52
CA VAL A 38 20.31 2.39 -9.65
C VAL A 38 21.71 2.94 -9.40
N VAL A 39 22.68 2.42 -10.14
CA VAL A 39 24.09 2.76 -9.97
C VAL A 39 24.36 4.16 -10.51
N ASN A 40 25.45 4.79 -10.07
CA ASN A 40 25.89 6.08 -10.57
C ASN A 40 25.97 6.11 -12.11
N SER A 41 25.56 7.22 -12.72
CA SER A 41 25.51 7.40 -14.18
C SER A 41 24.51 6.49 -14.91
N ASP A 42 23.42 6.10 -14.24
CA ASP A 42 22.30 5.34 -14.80
C ASP A 42 21.01 6.20 -14.83
N LEU A 43 20.11 5.86 -15.75
CA LEU A 43 18.75 6.37 -15.80
C LEU A 43 17.83 5.16 -15.95
N ARG A 44 16.96 4.95 -14.96
CA ARG A 44 16.09 3.78 -14.94
C ARG A 44 14.64 4.17 -14.66
N SER A 45 13.76 3.66 -15.51
CA SER A 45 12.32 3.75 -15.33
C SER A 45 11.77 2.57 -14.53
N PHE A 46 10.64 2.80 -13.87
CA PHE A 46 9.97 1.83 -13.01
C PHE A 46 8.46 1.84 -13.24
N ASP A 47 7.91 0.64 -13.39
CA ASP A 47 6.48 0.34 -13.45
C ASP A 47 6.08 -0.25 -12.08
N ILE A 48 5.38 0.55 -11.26
CA ILE A 48 5.02 0.22 -9.88
C ILE A 48 3.83 -0.74 -9.83
N ASP A 49 2.91 -0.67 -10.79
CA ASP A 49 1.64 -1.39 -10.77
C ASP A 49 1.57 -2.58 -11.74
N GLY A 50 2.59 -2.72 -12.58
CA GLY A 50 2.79 -3.79 -13.54
C GLY A 50 1.90 -3.69 -14.78
N ASP A 51 1.42 -2.49 -15.14
CA ASP A 51 0.53 -2.30 -16.28
C ASP A 51 1.25 -2.17 -17.64
N GLY A 52 2.58 -2.13 -17.63
CA GLY A 52 3.42 -2.00 -18.82
C GLY A 52 3.75 -0.55 -19.19
N THR A 53 3.31 0.43 -18.39
CA THR A 53 3.68 1.84 -18.49
C THR A 53 4.67 2.17 -17.38
N ASP A 54 5.74 2.90 -17.72
CA ASP A 54 6.64 3.38 -16.68
C ASP A 54 5.97 4.53 -15.91
N ASP A 55 6.02 4.49 -14.58
CA ASP A 55 5.36 5.47 -13.69
C ASP A 55 6.31 6.58 -13.22
N PHE A 56 7.57 6.22 -12.96
CA PHE A 56 8.61 7.15 -12.53
C PHE A 56 9.99 6.70 -13.02
N TRP A 57 10.95 7.62 -13.00
CA TRP A 57 12.34 7.32 -13.28
C TRP A 57 13.26 7.86 -12.19
N VAL A 58 14.35 7.13 -11.97
CA VAL A 58 15.47 7.56 -11.14
C VAL A 58 16.66 7.84 -12.04
N ASN A 59 17.26 9.02 -11.87
CA ASN A 59 18.43 9.46 -12.64
C ASN A 59 19.60 9.75 -11.71
N THR A 60 20.68 9.02 -11.89
CA THR A 60 21.94 9.19 -11.15
C THR A 60 23.07 9.72 -12.05
N THR A 61 22.75 10.20 -13.27
CA THR A 61 23.72 10.82 -14.20
C THR A 61 24.13 12.22 -13.79
N PHE A 62 23.35 12.87 -12.94
CA PHE A 62 23.69 14.15 -12.35
C PHE A 62 24.51 13.98 -11.07
N ALA A 63 25.20 15.05 -10.66
CA ALA A 63 25.90 15.08 -9.37
C ALA A 63 24.94 14.83 -8.19
N THR A 64 23.66 15.14 -8.38
CA THR A 64 22.57 14.92 -7.43
C THR A 64 21.58 13.96 -8.06
N PRO A 65 21.44 12.72 -7.55
CA PRO A 65 20.42 11.81 -8.05
C PRO A 65 19.03 12.43 -7.94
N THR A 66 18.18 12.23 -8.95
CA THR A 66 16.83 12.76 -8.96
C THR A 66 15.79 11.67 -9.23
N LEU A 67 14.58 11.92 -8.74
CA LEU A 67 13.39 11.14 -9.00
C LEU A 67 12.32 12.05 -9.60
N ALA A 68 11.72 11.59 -10.70
CA ALA A 68 10.72 12.36 -11.41
C ALA A 68 9.70 11.44 -12.09
N PRO A 69 8.49 11.97 -12.37
CA PRO A 69 7.49 11.25 -13.14
C PRO A 69 7.96 11.07 -14.59
N THR A 70 7.52 9.99 -15.21
CA THR A 70 7.80 9.65 -16.62
C THR A 70 7.04 10.52 -17.62
N ASP A 71 5.93 11.12 -17.20
CA ASP A 71 5.14 12.04 -18.00
C ASP A 71 4.53 13.18 -17.16
N GLY A 72 3.80 14.08 -17.82
CA GLY A 72 3.12 15.19 -17.15
C GLY A 72 1.83 14.83 -16.42
N ALA A 73 1.43 13.55 -16.43
CA ALA A 73 0.21 13.06 -15.77
C ALA A 73 0.53 12.34 -14.45
N ASN A 74 1.77 11.87 -14.29
CA ASN A 74 2.33 11.34 -13.06
C ASN A 74 3.00 12.45 -12.24
N THR A 75 3.11 12.25 -10.93
CA THR A 75 3.71 13.20 -10.01
C THR A 75 4.46 12.50 -8.88
N VAL A 76 5.53 13.11 -8.40
CA VAL A 76 6.32 12.60 -7.27
C VAL A 76 6.17 13.58 -6.11
N TYR A 77 6.11 13.09 -4.87
CA TYR A 77 5.81 13.88 -3.69
C TYR A 77 6.78 13.60 -2.55
N SER A 78 7.09 14.66 -1.80
CA SER A 78 7.77 14.63 -0.50
C SER A 78 7.05 15.57 0.45
N VAL A 79 7.33 15.48 1.74
CA VAL A 79 6.79 16.41 2.74
C VAL A 79 7.46 17.77 2.58
N PHE A 80 6.67 18.84 2.50
CA PHE A 80 7.15 20.20 2.71
C PHE A 80 6.97 20.55 4.19
N ASP A 81 8.08 20.75 4.90
CA ASP A 81 8.02 21.36 6.23
C ASP A 81 7.80 22.87 6.06
N ASN A 82 6.53 23.31 6.21
CA ASN A 82 6.08 24.72 6.14
C ASN A 82 6.64 25.61 7.29
N SER A 83 7.67 25.16 8.02
CA SER A 83 8.39 25.99 8.97
C SER A 83 9.40 26.88 8.25
N VAL A 84 9.70 28.04 8.84
CA VAL A 84 10.50 29.12 8.22
C VAL A 84 11.88 28.58 7.80
N GLY A 85 12.03 28.26 6.52
CA GLY A 85 13.19 27.52 5.99
C GLY A 85 12.78 26.16 5.42
N GLU A 86 12.02 26.19 4.32
CA GLU A 86 11.45 25.03 3.63
C GLU A 86 12.48 23.90 3.49
N THR A 87 12.34 22.85 4.31
CA THR A 87 13.14 21.63 4.16
C THR A 87 12.24 20.57 3.55
N LEU A 88 12.65 20.09 2.38
CA LEU A 88 12.08 18.89 1.78
C LEU A 88 12.35 17.71 2.73
N GLN A 89 11.36 16.89 3.04
CA GLN A 89 11.49 15.72 3.92
C GLN A 89 10.92 14.45 3.26
N LEU A 90 11.60 13.31 3.46
CA LEU A 90 11.03 12.00 3.14
C LEU A 90 9.87 11.70 4.10
N PHE A 91 8.85 10.98 3.62
CA PHE A 91 7.76 10.50 4.45
C PHE A 91 8.28 9.46 5.45
N ALA A 92 7.83 9.56 6.70
CA ALA A 92 7.99 8.51 7.69
C ALA A 92 6.99 7.38 7.43
N ASN A 93 7.28 6.18 7.94
CA ASN A 93 6.33 5.08 7.88
C ASN A 93 5.01 5.46 8.57
N GLY A 94 3.90 5.27 7.88
CA GLY A 94 2.56 5.61 8.36
C GLY A 94 2.07 7.01 7.96
N ASP A 95 2.93 7.88 7.41
CA ASP A 95 2.50 9.19 6.92
C ASP A 95 1.55 9.04 5.73
N THR A 96 0.57 9.93 5.62
CA THR A 96 -0.43 9.87 4.54
C THR A 96 0.10 10.51 3.26
N ILE A 97 0.08 9.73 2.18
CA ILE A 97 0.36 10.16 0.82
C ILE A 97 -0.99 10.30 0.10
N PHE A 98 -1.25 11.51 -0.38
CA PHE A 98 -2.53 11.87 -0.98
C PHE A 98 -2.59 11.52 -2.47
N ALA A 99 -3.64 10.83 -2.90
CA ALA A 99 -3.86 10.48 -4.31
C ALA A 99 -4.04 11.68 -5.24
N ASN A 100 -4.35 12.84 -4.64
CA ASN A 100 -4.51 14.13 -5.30
C ASN A 100 -3.60 15.21 -4.67
N GLY A 101 -2.47 14.83 -4.07
CA GLY A 101 -1.53 15.75 -3.42
C GLY A 101 -0.94 16.80 -4.37
N GLY A 102 -0.33 17.86 -3.83
CA GLY A 102 0.23 19.00 -4.59
C GLY A 102 1.54 18.72 -5.34
N THR A 103 1.58 19.06 -6.64
CA THR A 103 2.60 18.70 -7.63
C THR A 103 4.05 19.05 -7.25
N SER A 104 4.93 18.05 -7.12
CA SER A 104 6.36 18.23 -7.36
C SER A 104 6.73 17.46 -8.63
N THR A 105 7.38 18.14 -9.58
CA THR A 105 7.76 17.55 -10.88
C THR A 105 9.13 16.90 -10.86
N GLU A 106 9.94 17.12 -9.82
CA GLU A 106 11.24 16.48 -9.62
C GLU A 106 11.68 16.62 -8.15
N LEU A 107 12.28 15.57 -7.57
CA LEU A 107 12.89 15.58 -6.25
C LEU A 107 14.39 15.29 -6.36
N GLY A 108 15.22 16.16 -5.80
CA GLY A 108 16.66 15.92 -5.61
C GLY A 108 16.94 15.11 -4.34
N PHE A 109 17.77 14.07 -4.45
CA PHE A 109 18.13 13.19 -3.32
C PHE A 109 19.34 13.67 -2.51
N ASP A 110 20.02 14.72 -2.95
CA ASP A 110 21.14 15.35 -2.26
C ASP A 110 20.77 15.81 -0.83
N LEU A 111 19.54 16.27 -0.63
CA LEU A 111 18.98 16.63 0.68
C LEU A 111 18.78 15.42 1.63
N PHE A 112 18.84 14.20 1.09
CA PHE A 112 18.52 12.96 1.79
C PHE A 112 19.68 11.96 1.83
N THR A 113 20.88 12.37 1.42
CA THR A 113 22.07 11.53 1.43
C THR A 113 22.34 10.97 2.83
N GLY A 114 22.54 9.67 2.95
CA GLY A 114 22.76 9.00 4.24
C GLY A 114 21.48 8.70 5.02
N SER A 115 20.31 8.82 4.38
CA SER A 115 19.01 8.50 4.99
C SER A 115 18.28 7.37 4.26
N THR A 116 17.27 6.83 4.94
CA THR A 116 16.32 5.88 4.38
C THR A 116 14.92 6.43 4.65
N GLY A 117 14.05 6.43 3.66
CA GLY A 117 12.71 6.97 3.84
C GLY A 117 11.80 6.80 2.63
N TYR A 118 10.53 7.15 2.82
CA TYR A 118 9.51 6.95 1.80
C TYR A 118 9.33 8.19 0.95
N VAL A 119 9.08 7.97 -0.33
CA VAL A 119 8.64 9.00 -1.28
C VAL A 119 7.27 8.62 -1.80
N GLY A 120 6.37 9.60 -1.89
CA GLY A 120 5.06 9.39 -2.49
C GLY A 120 5.13 9.49 -4.00
N VAL A 121 4.40 8.64 -4.70
CA VAL A 121 4.22 8.71 -6.16
C VAL A 121 2.74 8.70 -6.46
N ASN A 122 2.27 9.55 -7.38
CA ASN A 122 0.97 9.36 -8.01
C ASN A 122 1.21 9.03 -9.47
N PHE A 123 0.48 8.03 -9.94
CA PHE A 123 0.61 7.53 -11.30
C PHE A 123 -0.77 7.28 -11.92
N GLN A 124 -0.83 7.26 -13.24
CA GLN A 124 -2.05 7.04 -14.00
C GLN A 124 -2.17 5.59 -14.45
N ARG A 125 -3.31 4.97 -14.16
CA ARG A 125 -3.69 3.68 -14.71
C ARG A 125 -5.06 3.77 -15.33
N GLY A 126 -5.18 3.49 -16.63
CA GLY A 126 -6.47 3.57 -17.34
C GLY A 126 -7.14 4.96 -17.27
N GLY A 127 -6.35 6.04 -17.19
CA GLY A 127 -6.83 7.43 -17.07
C GLY A 127 -7.29 7.83 -15.66
N GLN A 128 -6.91 7.05 -14.65
CA GLN A 128 -7.23 7.27 -13.24
C GLN A 128 -5.95 7.40 -12.41
N SER A 129 -5.92 8.35 -11.47
CA SER A 129 -4.81 8.58 -10.54
C SER A 129 -4.83 7.61 -9.35
N PHE A 130 -3.67 7.03 -9.04
CA PHE A 130 -3.45 6.14 -7.90
C PHE A 130 -2.26 6.60 -7.08
N ALA A 131 -2.37 6.48 -5.75
CA ALA A 131 -1.29 6.79 -4.82
C ALA A 131 -0.40 5.59 -4.57
N GLY A 132 0.91 5.84 -4.48
CA GLY A 132 1.92 4.86 -4.13
C GLY A 132 3.01 5.44 -3.25
N TRP A 133 3.82 4.54 -2.71
CA TRP A 133 5.01 4.85 -1.93
C TRP A 133 6.19 4.04 -2.47
N VAL A 134 7.38 4.62 -2.38
CA VAL A 134 8.65 3.98 -2.70
C VAL A 134 9.59 4.19 -1.53
N LEU A 135 10.15 3.11 -0.98
CA LEU A 135 11.16 3.15 0.07
C LEU A 135 12.54 3.24 -0.57
N PHE A 136 13.21 4.37 -0.36
CA PHE A 136 14.57 4.60 -0.79
C PHE A 136 15.55 4.37 0.36
N ASP A 137 16.65 3.69 0.05
CA ASP A 137 17.86 3.68 0.85
C ASP A 137 18.94 4.49 0.10
N LEU A 138 19.23 5.67 0.64
CA LEU A 138 20.20 6.64 0.13
C LEU A 138 21.47 6.64 0.97
N THR A 139 21.71 5.56 1.74
CA THR A 139 22.97 5.33 2.46
C THR A 139 24.06 4.74 1.56
N ALA A 140 23.67 4.26 0.36
CA ALA A 140 24.60 3.84 -0.66
C ALA A 140 25.49 5.03 -1.07
N GLY A 141 26.78 4.91 -0.82
CA GLY A 141 27.76 5.93 -1.24
C GLY A 141 27.87 6.03 -2.76
N ASN A 142 28.70 6.96 -3.25
CA ASN A 142 29.05 7.13 -4.67
C ASN A 142 27.93 7.60 -5.61
N GLY A 143 26.81 8.10 -5.10
CA GLY A 143 25.69 8.56 -5.92
C GLY A 143 24.82 7.42 -6.47
N ASP A 144 24.93 6.23 -5.88
CA ASP A 144 23.99 5.14 -6.10
C ASP A 144 22.70 5.40 -5.32
N VAL A 145 21.58 4.89 -5.83
CA VAL A 145 20.27 4.94 -5.18
C VAL A 145 19.74 3.53 -5.08
N VAL A 146 19.33 3.11 -3.88
CA VAL A 146 18.68 1.81 -3.67
C VAL A 146 17.19 2.02 -3.46
N ILE A 147 16.37 1.31 -4.24
CA ILE A 147 14.93 1.15 -4.00
C ILE A 147 14.74 -0.16 -3.28
N ASP A 148 14.38 -0.12 -2.01
CA ASP A 148 14.23 -1.33 -1.20
C ASP A 148 12.88 -2.02 -1.47
N SER A 149 11.81 -1.23 -1.51
CA SER A 149 10.46 -1.73 -1.78
C SER A 149 9.54 -0.62 -2.29
N ALA A 150 8.42 -1.00 -2.90
CA ALA A 150 7.38 -0.07 -3.31
C ALA A 150 5.99 -0.71 -3.17
N GLY A 151 4.96 0.12 -3.04
CA GLY A 151 3.57 -0.30 -2.96
C GLY A 151 2.60 0.80 -3.35
N TRP A 152 1.37 0.43 -3.67
CA TRP A 152 0.35 1.35 -4.17
C TRP A 152 -1.06 0.97 -3.74
N GLN A 153 -1.97 1.94 -3.82
CA GLN A 153 -3.37 1.80 -3.44
C GLN A 153 -4.18 1.32 -4.64
N ALA A 154 -4.82 0.15 -4.55
CA ALA A 154 -5.67 -0.40 -5.61
C ALA A 154 -7.01 0.32 -5.79
N THR A 155 -7.40 1.16 -4.83
CA THR A 155 -8.64 1.93 -4.89
C THR A 155 -8.38 3.30 -5.51
N TYR A 156 -9.04 3.59 -6.64
CA TYR A 156 -8.93 4.86 -7.33
C TYR A 156 -9.21 6.06 -6.40
N GLY A 157 -8.32 7.06 -6.43
CA GLY A 157 -8.46 8.31 -5.68
C GLY A 157 -8.36 8.18 -4.17
N ALA A 158 -8.04 7.00 -3.64
CA ALA A 158 -7.84 6.80 -2.21
C ALA A 158 -6.38 7.07 -1.81
N ASP A 159 -6.21 7.65 -0.63
CA ASP A 159 -4.89 7.89 -0.06
C ASP A 159 -4.23 6.57 0.39
N ILE A 160 -2.91 6.62 0.60
CA ILE A 160 -2.12 5.50 1.10
C ILE A 160 -1.20 5.96 2.22
N ALA A 161 -1.05 5.13 3.25
CA ALA A 161 0.00 5.34 4.24
C ALA A 161 1.35 4.85 3.69
N ALA A 162 2.41 5.65 3.85
CA ALA A 162 3.77 5.25 3.49
C ALA A 162 4.15 3.94 4.20
N GLY A 163 4.70 2.97 3.45
CA GLY A 163 5.05 1.66 3.98
C GLY A 163 3.85 0.75 4.33
N ALA A 164 2.63 1.12 3.91
CA ALA A 164 1.46 0.28 4.14
C ALA A 164 1.64 -1.09 3.48
N THR A 165 1.15 -2.12 4.17
CA THR A 165 1.19 -3.51 3.70
C THR A 165 -0.22 -4.02 3.41
N PRO A 166 -0.37 -5.05 2.54
CA PRO A 166 -1.68 -5.64 2.27
C PRO A 166 -2.33 -6.15 3.56
N VAL A 167 -3.47 -5.57 3.93
CA VAL A 167 -4.29 -6.08 5.04
C VAL A 167 -5.19 -7.18 4.48
N PRO A 168 -5.15 -8.41 5.03
CA PRO A 168 -6.03 -9.49 4.58
C PRO A 168 -7.50 -9.05 4.65
N GLU A 169 -8.24 -9.26 3.55
CA GLU A 169 -9.65 -8.86 3.52
C GLU A 169 -10.40 -9.47 4.70
N PRO A 170 -11.28 -8.72 5.39
CA PRO A 170 -12.02 -9.24 6.54
C PRO A 170 -12.85 -10.47 6.20
N ALA A 171 -13.25 -10.65 4.94
CA ALA A 171 -13.93 -11.85 4.46
C ALA A 171 -13.06 -13.11 4.58
N THR A 172 -11.76 -13.02 4.30
CA THR A 172 -10.79 -14.12 4.50
C THR A 172 -10.67 -14.51 5.96
N THR A 173 -10.64 -13.50 6.84
CA THR A 173 -10.59 -13.68 8.29
C THR A 173 -11.89 -14.29 8.83
N ALA A 174 -13.04 -13.79 8.38
CA ALA A 174 -14.35 -14.29 8.75
C ALA A 174 -14.61 -15.72 8.23
N ALA A 175 -14.20 -16.03 7.00
CA ALA A 175 -14.29 -17.37 6.43
C ALA A 175 -13.43 -18.36 7.23
N THR A 176 -12.21 -17.99 7.58
CA THR A 176 -11.32 -18.82 8.41
C THR A 176 -11.93 -19.05 9.80
N ALA A 177 -12.42 -18.00 10.45
CA ALA A 177 -13.10 -18.10 11.74
C ALA A 177 -14.36 -18.99 11.66
N GLY A 178 -15.15 -18.86 10.60
CA GLY A 178 -16.33 -19.68 10.34
C GLY A 178 -16.01 -21.16 10.15
N VAL A 179 -14.96 -21.48 9.39
CA VAL A 179 -14.49 -22.87 9.21
C VAL A 179 -14.04 -23.46 10.55
N LEU A 180 -13.22 -22.74 11.32
CA LEU A 180 -12.75 -23.21 12.63
C LEU A 180 -13.90 -23.44 13.62
N ALA A 181 -14.87 -22.51 13.66
CA ALA A 181 -16.05 -22.65 14.50
C ALA A 181 -16.91 -23.86 14.08
N GLY A 182 -17.12 -24.06 12.78
CA GLY A 182 -17.82 -25.23 12.24
C GLY A 182 -17.13 -26.55 12.61
N LEU A 183 -15.81 -26.60 12.51
CA LEU A 183 -14.99 -27.76 12.84
C LEU A 183 -15.03 -28.09 14.34
N ALA A 184 -14.96 -27.07 15.19
CA ALA A 184 -15.08 -27.22 16.64
C ALA A 184 -16.46 -27.79 17.06
N VAL A 185 -17.54 -27.31 16.44
CA VAL A 185 -18.91 -27.81 16.69
C VAL A 185 -19.04 -29.27 16.24
N TRP A 186 -18.51 -29.63 15.07
CA TRP A 186 -18.53 -30.99 14.56
C TRP A 186 -17.75 -31.98 15.45
N LEU A 187 -16.55 -31.60 15.89
CA LEU A 187 -15.75 -32.40 16.81
C LEU A 187 -16.45 -32.60 18.16
N ARG A 188 -17.11 -31.56 18.68
CA ARG A 188 -17.88 -31.66 19.93
C ARG A 188 -19.06 -32.63 19.81
N ARG A 189 -19.77 -32.61 18.67
CA ARG A 189 -20.85 -33.57 18.38
C ARG A 189 -20.35 -35.01 18.30
N ARG A 190 -19.18 -35.24 17.68
CA ARG A 190 -18.59 -36.59 17.61
C ARG A 190 -18.15 -37.14 18.96
N ARG A 191 -17.72 -36.29 19.89
CA ARG A 191 -17.33 -36.71 21.24
C ARG A 191 -18.53 -37.00 22.15
N ALA A 192 -19.65 -36.29 21.97
CA ALA A 192 -20.87 -36.51 22.74
C ALA A 192 -21.70 -37.73 22.29
N ALA A 193 -21.40 -38.30 21.11
CA ALA A 193 -22.05 -39.49 20.57
C ALA A 193 -21.28 -40.80 20.84
N ARG A 194 -20.21 -40.73 21.64
CA ARG A 194 -19.47 -41.87 22.19
C ARG A 194 -19.71 -41.94 23.69
#